data_AF-D5B9H8-F1
#
_entry.id   AF-D5B9H8-F1
#
_cell.length_a   1.000
_cell.length_b   1.000
_cell.length_c   1.000
_cell.angle_alpha   90.00
_cell.angle_beta   90.00
_cell.angle_gamma   90.00
#
_symmetry.space_group_name_H-M   'P 1'
#
loop_
_entity.id
_entity.type
_entity.pdbx_description
1 polymer ?
#
loop_
_entity_poly.entity_id
_entity_poly.type
_entity_poly.pdbx_seq_one_letter_code
_entity_poly.pdbx_strand_id
1 'polypeptide(L)'
;MELINKHNLEGFFPENVNPTEEILEDNLNISNQTKNFKTHIESLFENKLLGRTIKDKPTSKLQKYYTTPLGKVVLAVYKKNK
;
A
#
# COMPACT_ATOMS: atom_id res chain seq x y z
N MET A 1 7.36 8.28 8.81
CA MET A 1 6.37 8.17 9.90
C MET A 1 5.13 9.04 9.65
N GLU A 2 5.19 10.12 8.86
CA GLU A 2 4.03 11.01 8.60
C GLU A 2 2.92 10.44 7.71
N LEU A 3 3.22 9.44 6.88
CA LEU A 3 2.26 8.88 5.90
C LEU A 3 1.09 8.12 6.51
N ILE A 4 1.26 7.64 7.74
CA ILE A 4 0.24 6.90 8.47
C ILE A 4 -0.83 7.84 9.06
N ASN A 5 -0.57 9.15 9.13
CA ASN A 5 -1.39 10.10 9.90
C ASN A 5 -2.46 10.86 9.09
N LYS A 6 -2.49 10.79 7.76
CA LYS A 6 -3.34 11.70 6.96
C LYS A 6 -4.53 11.06 6.23
N HIS A 7 -4.53 9.75 5.99
CA HIS A 7 -5.57 9.10 5.20
C HIS A 7 -6.12 7.87 5.91
N ASN A 8 -7.43 7.67 5.80
CA ASN A 8 -8.22 6.71 6.55
C ASN A 8 -7.81 5.26 6.20
N LEU A 9 -6.80 4.70 6.88
CA LEU A 9 -6.27 3.33 6.65
C LEU A 9 -7.23 2.22 7.15
N GLU A 10 -8.54 2.37 6.96
CA GLU A 10 -9.50 1.29 7.23
C GLU A 10 -9.12 0.01 6.45
N GLY A 11 -8.53 0.17 5.26
CA GLY A 11 -7.98 -0.89 4.43
C GLY A 11 -6.44 -0.91 4.37
N PHE A 12 -5.80 -1.70 5.23
CA PHE A 12 -4.51 -2.27 4.86
C PHE A 12 -4.81 -3.49 4.00
N PHE A 13 -4.33 -3.45 2.77
CA PHE A 13 -4.94 -4.07 1.61
C PHE A 13 -5.33 -5.55 1.76
N PRO A 14 -6.50 -5.96 1.23
CA PRO A 14 -6.86 -7.36 1.08
C PRO A 14 -5.83 -8.11 0.22
N GLU A 15 -5.80 -9.43 0.36
CA GLU A 15 -4.87 -10.27 -0.37
C GLU A 15 -5.07 -10.11 -1.89
N ASN A 16 -4.06 -9.62 -2.60
CA ASN A 16 -4.01 -9.49 -4.07
C ASN A 16 -4.83 -8.34 -4.69
N VAL A 17 -4.52 -7.10 -4.30
CA VAL A 17 -5.14 -5.86 -4.84
C VAL A 17 -4.41 -5.32 -6.07
N ASN A 18 -5.17 -4.74 -7.01
CA ASN A 18 -4.58 -4.04 -8.16
C ASN A 18 -4.11 -2.63 -7.75
N PRO A 19 -2.87 -2.21 -8.06
CA PRO A 19 -2.25 -1.11 -7.34
C PRO A 19 -2.69 0.31 -7.65
N THR A 20 -3.09 0.60 -8.88
CA THR A 20 -3.05 1.98 -9.37
C THR A 20 -4.35 2.74 -9.16
N GLU A 21 -5.49 2.11 -9.40
CA GLU A 21 -6.81 2.71 -9.11
C GLU A 21 -7.22 2.40 -7.68
N GLU A 22 -7.27 1.11 -7.31
CA GLU A 22 -7.88 0.68 -6.04
C GLU A 22 -7.11 1.16 -4.79
N ILE A 23 -5.78 1.24 -4.85
CA ILE A 23 -4.99 1.67 -3.68
C ILE A 23 -4.95 3.20 -3.55
N LEU A 24 -4.64 3.90 -4.65
CA LEU A 24 -4.47 5.35 -4.59
C LEU A 24 -5.83 6.04 -4.48
N GLU A 25 -6.79 5.67 -5.33
CA GLU A 25 -8.06 6.38 -5.44
C GLU A 25 -9.05 5.87 -4.39
N ASP A 26 -9.30 4.56 -4.32
CA ASP A 26 -10.35 4.04 -3.42
C ASP A 26 -9.93 4.03 -1.94
N ASN A 27 -8.67 3.66 -1.64
CA ASN A 27 -8.22 3.51 -0.25
C ASN A 27 -7.56 4.76 0.33
N LEU A 28 -6.77 5.48 -0.47
CA LEU A 28 -6.05 6.67 0.00
C LEU A 28 -6.76 7.97 -0.38
N ASN A 29 -7.70 7.95 -1.32
CA ASN A 29 -8.36 9.13 -1.89
C ASN A 29 -7.33 10.14 -2.46
N ILE A 30 -6.35 9.60 -3.18
CA ILE A 30 -5.25 10.32 -3.83
C ILE A 30 -5.28 9.98 -5.33
N SER A 31 -5.02 10.96 -6.19
CA SER A 31 -5.03 10.72 -7.65
C SER A 31 -3.99 9.68 -8.08
N ASN A 32 -4.35 8.84 -9.05
CA ASN A 32 -3.47 7.88 -9.68
C ASN A 32 -2.41 8.57 -10.56
N GLN A 33 -1.38 9.11 -9.91
CA GLN A 33 -0.24 9.77 -10.53
C GLN A 33 1.07 9.09 -10.11
N THR A 34 2.03 9.01 -11.02
CA THR A 34 3.35 8.39 -10.78
C THR A 34 4.04 8.95 -9.53
N LYS A 35 3.92 10.25 -9.28
CA LYS A 35 4.49 10.90 -8.08
C LYS A 35 3.86 10.39 -6.78
N ASN A 36 2.55 10.19 -6.77
CA ASN A 36 1.82 9.69 -5.61
C ASN A 36 2.15 8.21 -5.37
N PHE A 37 2.21 7.42 -6.45
CA PHE A 37 2.67 6.03 -6.36
C PHE A 37 4.08 5.93 -5.74
N LYS A 38 5.03 6.70 -6.25
CA LYS A 38 6.41 6.75 -5.75
C LYS A 38 6.50 7.20 -4.29
N THR A 39 5.74 8.23 -3.93
CA THR A 39 5.79 8.77 -2.57
C THR A 39 5.15 7.83 -1.54
N HIS A 40 3.99 7.26 -1.88
CA HIS A 40 3.14 6.55 -0.92
C HIS A 40 3.29 5.03 -1.00
N ILE A 41 3.46 4.47 -2.19
CA ILE A 41 3.43 3.01 -2.39
C ILE A 41 4.84 2.43 -2.44
N GLU A 42 5.79 3.10 -3.11
CA GLU A 42 7.20 2.64 -3.08
C GLU A 42 7.77 2.67 -1.67
N SER A 43 7.46 3.69 -0.87
CA SER A 43 7.91 3.77 0.52
C SER A 43 7.41 2.60 1.37
N LEU A 44 6.21 2.05 1.11
CA LEU A 44 5.72 0.86 1.80
C LEU A 44 6.47 -0.42 1.39
N PHE A 45 6.95 -0.51 0.14
CA PHE A 45 7.83 -1.60 -0.29
C PHE A 45 9.22 -1.51 0.34
N GLU A 46 9.80 -0.30 0.37
CA GLU A 46 11.11 -0.04 0.99
C GLU A 46 11.11 -0.43 2.47
N ASN A 47 10.02 -0.14 3.17
CA ASN A 47 9.82 -0.52 4.58
C ASN A 47 9.34 -1.96 4.78
N LYS A 48 9.26 -2.77 3.71
CA LYS A 48 8.81 -4.18 3.74
C LYS A 48 7.41 -4.38 4.33
N LEU A 49 6.55 -3.36 4.25
CA LEU A 49 5.17 -3.42 4.71
C LEU A 49 4.24 -4.01 3.64
N LEU A 50 4.60 -3.81 2.36
CA LEU A 50 3.95 -4.44 1.21
C LEU A 50 4.93 -5.35 0.45
N GLY A 51 4.36 -6.32 -0.26
CA GLY A 51 5.04 -7.22 -1.18
C GLY A 51 4.38 -7.24 -2.56
N ARG A 52 5.17 -7.63 -3.57
CA ARG A 52 4.72 -7.78 -4.96
C ARG A 52 4.46 -9.25 -5.26
N THR A 53 3.37 -9.56 -5.96
CA THR A 53 3.09 -10.94 -6.40
C THR A 53 3.97 -11.35 -7.58
N ILE A 54 4.29 -10.42 -8.47
CA ILE A 54 5.18 -10.64 -9.62
C ILE A 54 6.53 -9.96 -9.31
N LYS A 55 7.47 -10.73 -8.75
CA LYS A 55 8.76 -10.22 -8.28
C LYS A 55 9.64 -9.68 -9.42
N ASP A 56 9.70 -10.41 -10.53
CA ASP A 56 10.67 -10.15 -11.60
C ASP A 56 10.18 -9.08 -12.60
N LYS A 57 8.90 -8.70 -12.54
CA LYS A 57 8.28 -7.72 -13.43
C LYS A 57 7.44 -6.70 -12.66
N PRO A 58 8.10 -5.73 -11.99
CA PRO A 58 7.43 -4.75 -11.13
C PRO A 58 6.41 -3.88 -11.87
N THR A 59 6.64 -3.60 -13.16
CA THR A 59 5.77 -2.76 -14.02
C THR A 59 4.69 -3.55 -14.77
N SER A 60 4.47 -4.83 -14.43
CA SER A 60 3.44 -5.66 -15.07
C SER A 60 2.05 -5.07 -14.85
N LYS A 61 1.20 -5.05 -15.89
CA LYS A 61 -0.23 -4.69 -15.75
C LYS A 61 -1.01 -5.67 -14.86
N LEU A 62 -0.49 -6.89 -14.69
CA LEU A 62 -1.06 -7.92 -13.82
C LEU A 62 -0.40 -7.93 -12.43
N GLN A 63 0.44 -6.93 -12.13
CA GLN A 63 1.06 -6.82 -10.83
C GLN A 63 -0.03 -6.62 -9.77
N LYS A 64 0.06 -7.38 -8.68
CA LYS A 64 -0.79 -7.22 -7.51
C LYS A 64 0.07 -7.10 -6.26
N TYR A 65 -0.49 -6.47 -5.24
CA TYR A 65 0.22 -6.30 -3.97
C TYR A 65 -0.45 -7.05 -2.83
N TYR A 66 0.37 -7.42 -1.86
CA TYR A 66 -0.09 -8.01 -0.63
C TYR A 66 0.59 -7.36 0.57
N THR A 67 -0.15 -7.37 1.65
CA THR A 67 0.29 -6.97 2.98
C THR A 67 1.25 -8.03 3.56
N THR A 68 2.48 -7.65 3.93
CA THR A 68 3.43 -8.57 4.55
C THR A 68 3.06 -8.84 6.02
N PRO A 69 3.62 -9.89 6.67
CA PRO A 69 3.43 -10.09 8.11
C PRO A 69 3.80 -8.87 8.95
N LEU A 70 4.91 -8.20 8.61
CA LEU A 70 5.32 -6.96 9.29
C LEU A 70 4.27 -5.86 9.08
N GLY A 71 3.77 -5.71 7.86
CA GLY A 71 2.68 -4.80 7.54
C GLY A 71 1.43 -5.06 8.39
N LYS A 72 1.00 -6.32 8.52
CA LYS A 72 -0.16 -6.71 9.35
C LYS A 72 0.01 -6.25 10.80
N VAL A 73 1.21 -6.41 11.37
CA VAL A 73 1.52 -5.96 12.74
C VAL A 73 1.43 -4.44 12.86
N VAL A 74 2.06 -3.70 11.94
CA VAL A 74 2.02 -2.23 11.93
C VAL A 74 0.59 -1.71 11.83
N LEU A 75 -0.22 -2.29 10.95
CA LEU A 75 -1.62 -1.94 10.86
C LEU A 75 -2.37 -2.19 12.17
N ALA A 76 -2.18 -3.38 12.77
CA ALA A 76 -2.87 -3.73 13.99
C ALA A 76 -2.54 -2.76 15.13
N VAL A 77 -1.28 -2.30 15.22
CA VAL A 77 -0.87 -1.25 16.16
C VAL A 77 -1.53 0.07 15.82
N TYR A 78 -1.53 0.49 14.55
CA TYR A 78 -2.14 1.75 14.13
C TYR A 78 -3.65 1.80 14.46
N LYS A 79 -4.40 0.74 14.12
CA LYS A 79 -5.85 0.65 14.40
C LYS A 79 -6.20 0.70 15.89
N LYS A 80 -5.28 0.27 16.78
CA LYS A 80 -5.49 0.35 18.23
C LYS A 80 -5.26 1.74 18.81
N ASN A 81 -4.49 2.59 18.13
CA ASN A 81 -4.12 3.92 18.60
C ASN A 81 -4.96 5.04 17.95
N LYS A 82 -6.02 4.65 17.24
CA LYS A 82 -6.97 5.52 16.57
C LYS A 82 -8.33 5.37 17.25
#